data_AF-A0A8J2XKU7-F1
#
_entry.id   AF-A0A8J2XKU7-F1
#
_cell.length_a   1.000
_cell.length_b   1.000
_cell.length_c   1.000
_cell.angle_alpha   90.00
_cell.angle_beta   90.00
_cell.angle_gamma   90.00
#
_symmetry.space_group_name_H-M   'P 1'
#
loop_
_entity.id
_entity.type
_entity.pdbx_description
1 polymer ?
#
loop_
_entity_poly.entity_id
_entity_poly.type
_entity_poly.pdbx_seq_one_letter_code
_entity_poly.pdbx_strand_id
1 'polypeptide(L)'
;MEALRIGFVPGVRPDKWWQRWRTAHPGTSLEPVALEDAGARHWTRPGSEDGQDGPLLDGVLCRPSLLPEDEAWQRVPLYTEAAVAVAAQDHALAALEGSEAGLEDLAEFEDLDEVLDRSDPGSGPLSVPQRFELLAAGTGYDLVPASVARQFGRKDLAIVPLAESACTAELAARLGLQVAFVFRRADDGPLLQDLIGVLKGRRPGSTRNAHDTPPETGTGRADGTARATSRPVGAHGARGGHGRKPRPPRRGPRSSGSRRRR
;
A
#
# COMPACT_ATOMS: atom_id res chain seq x y z
N MET A 1 27.53 -16.55 0.42
CA MET A 1 26.73 -15.37 0.74
C MET A 1 25.31 -15.74 0.36
N GLU A 2 24.40 -15.84 1.34
CA GLU A 2 22.99 -16.07 1.02
C GLU A 2 22.44 -14.82 0.32
N ALA A 3 21.72 -15.04 -0.77
CA ALA A 3 21.12 -13.98 -1.58
C ALA A 3 19.65 -14.33 -1.78
N LEU A 4 18.77 -13.37 -1.51
CA LEU A 4 17.34 -13.47 -1.81
C LEU A 4 17.05 -12.79 -3.15
N ARG A 5 16.43 -13.51 -4.07
CA ARG A 5 15.99 -13.02 -5.38
C ARG A 5 14.48 -12.85 -5.35
N ILE A 6 14.04 -11.59 -5.27
CA ILE A 6 12.62 -11.26 -5.08
C ILE A 6 12.06 -10.59 -6.32
N GLY A 7 11.09 -11.24 -6.94
CA GLY A 7 10.33 -10.70 -8.06
C GLY A 7 9.36 -9.61 -7.60
N PHE A 8 9.08 -8.65 -8.46
CA PHE A 8 7.95 -7.72 -8.26
C PHE A 8 7.34 -7.33 -9.59
N VAL A 9 6.02 -7.28 -9.63
CA VAL A 9 5.25 -6.92 -10.82
C VAL A 9 5.11 -5.41 -10.96
N PRO A 10 4.75 -4.91 -12.16
CA PRO A 10 4.57 -3.49 -12.37
C PRO A 10 3.45 -2.92 -11.48
N GLY A 11 3.65 -1.67 -11.03
CA GLY A 11 2.75 -1.00 -10.09
C GLY A 11 3.07 -1.22 -8.61
N VAL A 12 3.65 -2.37 -8.23
CA VAL A 12 4.17 -2.57 -6.87
C VAL A 12 5.40 -1.68 -6.71
N ARG A 13 5.42 -0.84 -5.66
CA ARG A 13 6.53 0.08 -5.38
C ARG A 13 7.37 -0.42 -4.23
N PRO A 14 8.34 -1.29 -4.52
CA PRO A 14 9.10 -1.97 -3.51
C PRO A 14 9.93 -1.03 -2.61
N ASP A 15 10.92 -0.35 -3.18
CA ASP A 15 12.03 0.44 -2.60
C ASP A 15 12.14 0.56 -1.07
N LYS A 16 11.10 1.04 -0.39
CA LYS A 16 11.07 1.17 1.07
C LYS A 16 11.34 -0.15 1.81
N TRP A 17 10.77 -1.29 1.39
CA TRP A 17 11.08 -2.56 2.10
C TRP A 17 12.51 -3.05 1.84
N TRP A 18 13.13 -2.69 0.71
CA TRP A 18 14.46 -3.12 0.26
C TRP A 18 15.49 -2.33 1.04
N GLN A 19 15.25 -1.03 1.19
CA GLN A 19 16.04 -0.18 2.06
C GLN A 19 15.98 -0.66 3.51
N ARG A 20 14.78 -0.99 4.02
CA ARG A 20 14.63 -1.55 5.37
C ARG A 20 15.34 -2.89 5.53
N TRP A 21 15.23 -3.78 4.54
CA TRP A 21 15.91 -5.07 4.53
C TRP A 21 17.43 -4.90 4.58
N ARG A 22 18.01 -4.11 3.66
CA ARG A 22 19.45 -3.86 3.60
C ARG A 22 20.00 -3.23 4.89
N THR A 23 19.18 -2.44 5.57
CA THR A 23 19.54 -1.87 6.88
C THR A 23 19.53 -2.92 7.99
N ALA A 24 18.56 -3.84 7.98
CA ALA A 24 18.43 -4.89 8.99
C ALA A 24 19.39 -6.07 8.77
N HIS A 25 19.74 -6.38 7.52
CA HIS A 25 20.51 -7.55 7.11
C HIS A 25 21.67 -7.15 6.17
N PRO A 26 22.70 -6.41 6.67
CA PRO A 26 23.80 -5.94 5.83
C PRO A 26 24.67 -7.08 5.26
N GLY A 27 24.62 -8.27 5.87
CA GLY A 27 25.35 -9.47 5.42
C GLY A 27 24.62 -10.34 4.40
N THR A 28 23.36 -10.03 4.07
CA THR A 28 22.53 -10.82 3.15
C THR A 28 22.14 -9.98 1.94
N SER A 29 22.47 -10.46 0.75
CA SER A 29 22.10 -9.76 -0.49
C SER A 29 20.60 -9.89 -0.75
N LEU A 30 19.97 -8.82 -1.23
CA LEU A 30 18.61 -8.85 -1.77
C LEU A 30 18.61 -8.26 -3.17
N GLU A 31 18.30 -9.13 -4.13
CA GLU A 31 18.29 -8.91 -5.57
C GLU A 31 16.84 -8.71 -6.05
N PRO A 32 16.40 -7.44 -6.25
CA PRO A 32 15.10 -7.18 -6.86
C PRO A 32 15.11 -7.58 -8.34
N VAL A 33 14.09 -8.33 -8.76
CA VAL A 33 13.88 -8.71 -10.16
C VAL A 33 12.55 -8.10 -10.63
N ALA A 34 12.61 -7.14 -11.55
CA ALA A 34 11.42 -6.59 -12.16
C ALA A 34 10.82 -7.62 -13.12
N LEU A 35 9.53 -7.90 -12.98
CA LEU A 35 8.78 -8.80 -13.85
C LEU A 35 7.80 -8.01 -14.71
N GLU A 36 7.48 -8.53 -15.89
CA GLU A 36 6.43 -7.95 -16.74
C GLU A 36 5.02 -8.27 -16.20
N ASP A 37 4.85 -9.44 -15.58
CA ASP A 37 3.62 -9.88 -14.91
C ASP A 37 3.92 -10.89 -13.78
N ALA A 38 2.87 -11.40 -13.13
CA ALA A 38 2.97 -12.39 -12.05
C ALA A 38 2.93 -13.86 -12.54
N GLY A 39 2.95 -14.10 -13.86
CA GLY A 39 2.58 -15.39 -14.43
C GLY A 39 3.40 -16.56 -13.92
N ALA A 40 2.81 -17.77 -13.96
CA ALA A 40 3.40 -19.03 -13.47
C ALA A 40 4.83 -19.30 -14.00
N ARG A 41 5.17 -18.75 -15.17
CA ARG A 41 6.50 -18.84 -15.80
C ARG A 41 7.66 -18.28 -14.96
N HIS A 42 7.38 -17.40 -13.98
CA HIS A 42 8.42 -16.75 -13.16
C HIS A 42 8.80 -17.53 -11.90
N TRP A 43 8.27 -18.74 -11.70
CA TRP A 43 8.29 -19.44 -10.41
C TRP A 43 9.11 -20.74 -10.37
N THR A 44 10.05 -20.95 -11.32
CA THR A 44 10.77 -22.23 -11.45
C THR A 44 12.07 -22.29 -10.64
N ARG A 45 12.36 -23.48 -10.07
CA ARG A 45 13.64 -23.80 -9.39
C ARG A 45 14.51 -24.63 -10.36
N PRO A 46 15.84 -24.47 -10.40
CA PRO A 46 16.68 -25.40 -11.16
C PRO A 46 16.45 -26.83 -10.64
N GLY A 47 16.00 -27.73 -11.53
CA GLY A 47 15.70 -29.13 -11.24
C GLY A 47 14.21 -29.49 -11.10
N SER A 48 13.27 -28.54 -11.27
CA SER A 48 11.86 -28.91 -11.48
C SER A 48 11.67 -29.47 -12.90
N GLU A 49 11.01 -30.62 -13.02
CA GLU A 49 10.70 -31.28 -14.30
C GLU A 49 9.81 -30.41 -15.22
N ASP A 50 9.18 -29.38 -14.65
CA ASP A 50 8.42 -28.35 -15.35
C ASP A 50 9.36 -27.33 -16.00
N GLY A 51 9.93 -27.72 -17.15
CA GLY A 51 10.87 -26.91 -17.94
C GLY A 51 10.28 -25.59 -18.46
N GLN A 52 10.30 -24.55 -17.62
CA GLN A 52 10.13 -23.16 -18.07
C GLN A 52 11.30 -22.29 -17.61
N ASP A 53 11.91 -21.61 -18.59
CA ASP A 53 13.06 -20.69 -18.48
C ASP A 53 12.70 -19.37 -17.76
N GLY A 54 12.34 -19.47 -16.48
CA GLY A 54 12.11 -18.32 -15.60
C GLY A 54 13.34 -17.94 -14.78
N PRO A 55 13.47 -16.68 -14.30
CA PRO A 55 14.46 -16.37 -13.29
C PRO A 55 14.17 -17.18 -12.02
N LEU A 56 15.21 -17.75 -11.40
CA LEU A 56 15.10 -18.39 -10.09
C LEU A 56 14.77 -17.31 -9.04
N LEU A 57 13.56 -17.37 -8.46
CA LEU A 57 13.07 -16.44 -7.44
C LEU A 57 12.69 -17.17 -6.16
N ASP A 58 12.98 -16.56 -5.01
CA ASP A 58 12.56 -17.05 -3.68
C ASP A 58 11.12 -16.61 -3.34
N GLY A 59 10.60 -15.62 -4.06
CA GLY A 59 9.23 -15.16 -3.95
C GLY A 59 8.96 -13.96 -4.85
N VAL A 60 7.68 -13.63 -5.02
CA VAL A 60 7.22 -12.50 -5.86
C VAL A 60 6.20 -11.65 -5.13
N LEU A 61 6.35 -10.35 -5.28
CA LEU A 61 5.35 -9.37 -4.87
C LEU A 61 4.41 -9.11 -6.03
N CYS A 62 3.17 -9.57 -5.88
CA CYS A 62 2.19 -9.58 -6.96
C CYS A 62 0.77 -9.44 -6.43
N ARG A 63 -0.18 -9.40 -7.37
CA ARG A 63 -1.61 -9.55 -7.10
C ARG A 63 -1.95 -11.02 -7.29
N PRO A 64 -2.29 -11.77 -6.23
CA PRO A 64 -2.37 -13.23 -6.27
C PRO A 64 -3.61 -13.75 -7.00
N SER A 65 -4.59 -12.90 -7.33
CA SER A 65 -5.71 -13.27 -8.21
C SER A 65 -5.23 -13.76 -9.58
N LEU A 66 -4.02 -13.38 -9.98
CA LEU A 66 -3.36 -13.82 -11.22
C LEU A 66 -2.73 -15.22 -11.11
N LEU A 67 -2.80 -15.86 -9.94
CA LEU A 67 -2.18 -17.16 -9.68
C LEU A 67 -3.26 -18.21 -9.35
N PRO A 68 -3.17 -19.43 -9.88
CA PRO A 68 -4.07 -20.53 -9.52
C PRO A 68 -4.10 -20.77 -8.00
N GLU A 69 -5.26 -21.11 -7.47
CA GLU A 69 -5.35 -21.62 -6.10
C GLU A 69 -4.63 -22.97 -6.03
N ASP A 70 -3.48 -22.97 -5.35
CA ASP A 70 -2.64 -24.15 -5.15
C ASP A 70 -2.02 -24.04 -3.75
N GLU A 71 -2.17 -25.12 -2.98
CA GLU A 71 -1.71 -25.25 -1.60
C GLU A 71 -0.18 -25.27 -1.48
N ALA A 72 0.53 -25.51 -2.59
CA ALA A 72 1.99 -25.40 -2.65
C ALA A 72 2.48 -23.97 -2.44
N TRP A 73 1.60 -22.96 -2.57
CA TRP A 73 1.95 -21.55 -2.42
C TRP A 73 1.50 -20.96 -1.09
N GLN A 74 2.36 -20.15 -0.50
CA GLN A 74 2.04 -19.25 0.59
C GLN A 74 1.79 -17.85 0.05
N ARG A 75 0.70 -17.23 0.51
CA ARG A 75 0.31 -15.86 0.15
C ARG A 75 0.29 -15.04 1.44
N VAL A 76 1.13 -14.02 1.53
CA VAL A 76 1.18 -13.08 2.65
C VAL A 76 0.59 -11.76 2.20
N PRO A 77 -0.67 -11.43 2.57
CA PRO A 77 -1.28 -10.15 2.22
C PRO A 77 -0.49 -8.99 2.84
N LEU A 78 -0.24 -7.95 2.05
CA LEU A 78 0.51 -6.77 2.48
C LEU A 78 -0.38 -5.54 2.59
N TYR A 79 -1.10 -5.21 1.51
CA TYR A 79 -2.05 -4.10 1.47
C TYR A 79 -3.04 -4.29 0.33
N THR A 80 -4.16 -3.58 0.38
CA THR A 80 -5.15 -3.50 -0.71
C THR A 80 -4.97 -2.17 -1.43
N GLU A 81 -4.85 -2.22 -2.76
CA GLU A 81 -4.80 -1.04 -3.62
C GLU A 81 -6.16 -0.37 -3.72
N ALA A 82 -6.17 0.96 -3.90
CA ALA A 82 -7.38 1.66 -4.31
C ALA A 82 -7.71 1.30 -5.77
N ALA A 83 -9.00 1.21 -6.09
CA ALA A 83 -9.47 1.10 -7.46
C ALA A 83 -9.70 2.48 -8.08
N VAL A 84 -9.56 2.57 -9.39
CA VAL A 84 -9.93 3.75 -10.18
C VAL A 84 -10.69 3.30 -11.42
N ALA A 85 -11.65 4.13 -11.85
CA ALA A 85 -12.28 4.04 -13.15
C ALA A 85 -11.45 4.81 -14.17
N VAL A 86 -11.23 4.20 -15.32
CA VAL A 86 -10.48 4.77 -16.44
C VAL A 86 -11.39 4.80 -17.66
N ALA A 87 -11.54 5.96 -18.28
CA ALA A 87 -12.35 6.15 -19.48
C ALA A 87 -11.70 7.19 -20.39
N ALA A 88 -12.18 7.35 -21.62
CA ALA A 88 -11.76 8.46 -22.49
C ALA A 88 -12.03 9.82 -21.83
N GLN A 89 -11.21 10.84 -22.15
CA GLN A 89 -11.39 12.20 -21.63
C GLN A 89 -12.74 12.84 -22.05
N ASP A 90 -13.34 12.39 -23.14
CA ASP A 90 -14.67 12.83 -23.62
C ASP A 90 -15.82 11.96 -23.10
N HIS A 91 -15.54 10.91 -22.32
CA HIS A 91 -16.54 10.10 -21.65
C HIS A 91 -17.20 10.89 -20.51
N ALA A 92 -18.49 10.64 -20.24
CA ALA A 92 -19.24 11.34 -19.19
C ALA A 92 -18.63 11.19 -17.78
N LEU A 93 -17.99 10.05 -17.49
CA LEU A 93 -17.22 9.83 -16.25
C LEU A 93 -16.12 10.86 -16.02
N ALA A 94 -15.55 11.47 -17.07
CA ALA A 94 -14.53 12.50 -16.92
C ALA A 94 -15.04 13.73 -16.15
N ALA A 95 -16.37 13.93 -16.06
CA ALA A 95 -16.96 14.98 -15.24
C ALA A 95 -16.71 14.79 -13.73
N LEU A 96 -16.41 13.56 -13.29
CA LEU A 96 -16.06 13.24 -11.90
C LEU A 96 -14.55 13.36 -11.61
N GLU A 97 -13.74 13.76 -12.60
CA GLU A 97 -12.30 13.92 -12.40
C GLU A 97 -12.01 14.97 -11.31
N GLY A 98 -11.20 14.59 -10.31
CA GLY A 98 -10.96 15.38 -9.11
C GLY A 98 -11.94 15.14 -7.96
N SER A 99 -12.92 14.25 -8.15
CA SER A 99 -13.82 13.71 -7.11
C SER A 99 -13.65 12.19 -7.00
N GLU A 100 -14.54 11.52 -6.27
CA GLU A 100 -14.59 10.06 -6.17
C GLU A 100 -15.93 9.56 -6.73
N ALA A 101 -15.93 8.40 -7.39
CA ALA A 101 -17.13 7.74 -7.90
C ALA A 101 -17.58 6.59 -6.99
N GLY A 102 -18.88 6.45 -6.77
CA GLY A 102 -19.52 5.27 -6.20
C GLY A 102 -19.83 4.21 -7.27
N LEU A 103 -20.23 3.01 -6.86
CA LEU A 103 -20.65 1.96 -7.80
C LEU A 103 -21.94 2.34 -8.54
N GLU A 104 -22.81 3.13 -7.90
CA GLU A 104 -24.05 3.64 -8.49
C GLU A 104 -23.76 4.57 -9.67
N ASP A 105 -22.80 5.50 -9.53
CA ASP A 105 -22.38 6.39 -10.60
C ASP A 105 -21.84 5.59 -11.81
N LEU A 106 -21.11 4.50 -11.55
CA LEU A 106 -20.55 3.64 -12.59
C LEU A 106 -21.62 2.83 -13.31
N ALA A 107 -22.58 2.30 -12.56
CA ALA A 107 -23.69 1.49 -13.07
C ALA A 107 -24.68 2.28 -13.97
N GLU A 108 -24.65 3.61 -13.93
CA GLU A 108 -25.40 4.45 -14.88
C GLU A 108 -24.88 4.35 -16.31
N PHE A 109 -23.61 3.99 -16.49
CA PHE A 109 -22.96 3.95 -17.81
C PHE A 109 -22.94 2.55 -18.41
N GLU A 110 -22.59 1.53 -17.63
CA GLU A 110 -22.49 0.14 -18.07
C GLU A 110 -22.86 -0.83 -16.95
N ASP A 111 -23.22 -2.07 -17.31
CA ASP A 111 -23.42 -3.13 -16.33
C ASP A 111 -22.09 -3.43 -15.61
N LEU A 112 -22.12 -3.30 -14.28
CA LEU A 112 -20.91 -3.43 -13.47
C LEU A 112 -20.34 -4.85 -13.50
N ASP A 113 -21.18 -5.88 -13.62
CA ASP A 113 -20.69 -7.26 -13.70
C ASP A 113 -19.94 -7.50 -15.01
N GLU A 114 -20.46 -7.00 -16.13
CA GLU A 114 -19.76 -7.07 -17.43
C GLU A 114 -18.44 -6.30 -17.42
N VAL A 115 -18.41 -5.13 -16.77
CA VAL A 115 -17.18 -4.34 -16.60
C VAL A 115 -16.18 -5.10 -15.75
N LEU A 116 -16.60 -5.69 -14.63
CA LEU A 116 -15.70 -6.40 -13.72
C LEU A 116 -15.12 -7.67 -14.37
N ASP A 117 -15.91 -8.38 -15.17
CA ASP A 117 -15.47 -9.59 -15.87
C ASP A 117 -14.38 -9.31 -16.92
N ARG A 118 -14.40 -8.13 -17.56
CA ARG A 118 -13.31 -7.67 -18.46
C ARG A 118 -12.20 -6.88 -17.77
N SER A 119 -12.42 -6.46 -16.51
CA SER A 119 -11.51 -5.60 -15.74
C SER A 119 -10.34 -6.36 -15.12
N ASP A 120 -10.44 -7.69 -15.02
CA ASP A 120 -9.38 -8.52 -14.44
C ASP A 120 -8.08 -8.37 -15.26
N PRO A 121 -7.00 -7.83 -14.65
CA PRO A 121 -5.75 -7.57 -15.35
C PRO A 121 -5.04 -8.82 -15.90
N GLY A 122 -5.42 -10.04 -15.50
CA GLY A 122 -4.76 -11.25 -15.98
C GLY A 122 -5.63 -12.44 -16.33
N SER A 123 -6.94 -12.25 -16.52
CA SER A 123 -7.81 -13.26 -17.15
C SER A 123 -8.44 -12.83 -18.47
N GLY A 124 -8.35 -11.56 -18.85
CA GLY A 124 -8.86 -11.04 -20.12
C GLY A 124 -7.95 -11.31 -21.35
N PRO A 125 -8.50 -11.35 -22.58
CA PRO A 125 -7.73 -11.59 -23.81
C PRO A 125 -6.84 -10.40 -24.22
N LEU A 126 -7.00 -9.25 -23.58
CA LEU A 126 -6.29 -8.02 -23.88
C LEU A 126 -5.36 -7.65 -22.72
N SER A 127 -4.12 -7.28 -23.04
CA SER A 127 -3.21 -6.69 -22.08
C SER A 127 -3.72 -5.32 -21.59
N VAL A 128 -3.28 -4.88 -20.42
CA VAL A 128 -3.64 -3.56 -19.87
C VAL A 128 -3.38 -2.41 -20.88
N PRO A 129 -2.22 -2.31 -21.56
CA PRO A 129 -2.01 -1.27 -22.57
C PRO A 129 -3.05 -1.30 -23.70
N GLN A 130 -3.40 -2.49 -24.20
CA GLN A 130 -4.41 -2.64 -25.26
C GLN A 130 -5.80 -2.21 -24.77
N ARG A 131 -6.17 -2.53 -23.53
CA ARG A 131 -7.43 -2.05 -22.95
C ARG A 131 -7.44 -0.52 -22.84
N PHE A 132 -6.34 0.08 -22.42
CA PHE A 132 -6.20 1.55 -22.34
C PHE A 132 -6.29 2.24 -23.71
N GLU A 133 -5.80 1.59 -24.78
CA GLU A 133 -5.98 2.08 -26.16
C GLU A 133 -7.44 2.05 -26.61
N LEU A 134 -8.19 0.98 -26.27
CA LEU A 134 -9.62 0.90 -26.57
C LEU A 134 -10.42 1.94 -25.79
N LEU A 135 -10.11 2.12 -24.51
CA LEU A 135 -10.73 3.17 -23.69
C LEU A 135 -10.53 4.55 -24.29
N ALA A 136 -9.31 4.87 -24.76
CA ALA A 136 -9.03 6.14 -25.42
C ALA A 136 -9.77 6.30 -26.76
N ALA A 137 -10.23 5.20 -27.37
CA ALA A 137 -11.11 5.21 -28.54
C ALA A 137 -12.60 5.33 -28.19
N GLY A 138 -12.95 5.46 -26.91
CA GLY A 138 -14.32 5.71 -26.45
C GLY A 138 -15.16 4.47 -26.19
N THR A 139 -14.56 3.30 -25.92
CA THR A 139 -15.29 2.03 -25.69
C THR A 139 -15.86 1.89 -24.27
N GLY A 140 -16.26 2.99 -23.63
CA GLY A 140 -16.76 2.99 -22.25
C GLY A 140 -15.66 3.16 -21.21
N TYR A 141 -15.75 2.41 -20.10
CA TYR A 141 -14.79 2.50 -18.99
C TYR A 141 -14.27 1.14 -18.50
N ASP A 142 -13.19 1.19 -17.71
CA ASP A 142 -12.54 0.02 -17.12
C ASP A 142 -12.18 0.30 -15.67
N LEU A 143 -12.10 -0.75 -14.85
CA LEU A 143 -11.71 -0.66 -13.44
C LEU A 143 -10.34 -1.29 -13.24
N VAL A 144 -9.41 -0.54 -12.65
CA VAL A 144 -8.04 -1.03 -12.43
C VAL A 144 -7.49 -0.59 -11.08
N PRO A 145 -6.46 -1.28 -10.56
CA PRO A 145 -5.69 -0.74 -9.44
C PRO A 145 -5.10 0.63 -9.78
N ALA A 146 -5.12 1.57 -8.83
CA ALA A 146 -4.57 2.91 -9.01
C ALA A 146 -3.09 2.91 -9.45
N SER A 147 -2.32 1.89 -9.07
CA SER A 147 -0.93 1.74 -9.51
C SER A 147 -0.80 1.43 -11.00
N VAL A 148 -1.74 0.68 -11.56
CA VAL A 148 -1.83 0.34 -12.98
C VAL A 148 -2.18 1.59 -13.78
N ALA A 149 -3.21 2.33 -13.37
CA ALA A 149 -3.57 3.60 -14.00
C ALA A 149 -2.43 4.63 -13.96
N ARG A 150 -1.67 4.70 -12.87
CA ARG A 150 -0.48 5.56 -12.78
C ARG A 150 0.64 5.17 -13.76
N GLN A 151 0.74 3.89 -14.11
CA GLN A 151 1.77 3.40 -15.02
C GLN A 151 1.40 3.56 -16.48
N PHE A 152 0.15 3.26 -16.84
CA PHE A 152 -0.33 3.25 -18.23
C PHE A 152 -1.22 4.45 -18.59
N GLY A 153 -1.48 5.34 -17.64
CA GLY A 153 -2.26 6.55 -17.84
C GLY A 153 -1.66 7.45 -18.93
N ARG A 154 -2.54 8.12 -19.65
CA ARG A 154 -2.24 8.99 -20.80
C ARG A 154 -3.23 10.16 -20.81
N LYS A 155 -2.86 11.24 -21.49
CA LYS A 155 -3.54 12.56 -21.43
C LYS A 155 -4.96 12.61 -21.99
N ASP A 156 -5.36 11.58 -22.70
CA ASP A 156 -6.66 11.35 -23.34
C ASP A 156 -7.51 10.34 -22.57
N LEU A 157 -7.06 9.93 -21.39
CA LEU A 157 -7.83 9.15 -20.43
C LEU A 157 -8.09 9.99 -19.18
N ALA A 158 -9.35 9.99 -18.74
CA ALA A 158 -9.75 10.45 -17.42
C ALA A 158 -9.56 9.32 -16.41
N ILE A 159 -9.04 9.65 -15.24
CA ILE A 159 -8.83 8.69 -14.14
C ILE A 159 -9.61 9.18 -12.91
N VAL A 160 -10.67 8.44 -12.57
CA VAL A 160 -11.58 8.78 -11.47
C VAL A 160 -11.40 7.78 -10.33
N PRO A 161 -10.91 8.20 -9.15
CA PRO A 161 -10.84 7.34 -7.97
C PRO A 161 -12.21 6.79 -7.57
N LEU A 162 -12.27 5.52 -7.13
CA LEU A 162 -13.46 4.99 -6.49
C LEU A 162 -13.48 5.39 -5.02
N ALA A 163 -14.66 5.71 -4.50
CA ALA A 163 -14.86 5.98 -3.10
C ALA A 163 -14.46 4.77 -2.24
N GLU A 164 -13.92 5.01 -1.04
CA GLU A 164 -13.53 3.91 -0.13
C GLU A 164 -14.72 3.00 0.22
N SER A 165 -15.93 3.56 0.32
CA SER A 165 -17.17 2.80 0.55
C SER A 165 -17.55 1.87 -0.60
N ALA A 166 -17.07 2.14 -1.82
CA ALA A 166 -17.29 1.29 -2.99
C ALA A 166 -16.29 0.11 -3.04
N CYS A 167 -15.14 0.22 -2.35
CA CYS A 167 -14.07 -0.78 -2.37
C CYS A 167 -14.36 -1.95 -1.41
N THR A 168 -15.36 -2.77 -1.75
CA THR A 168 -15.69 -3.99 -1.00
C THR A 168 -14.61 -5.07 -1.15
N ALA A 169 -14.61 -6.06 -0.25
CA ALA A 169 -13.70 -7.21 -0.35
C ALA A 169 -13.93 -8.03 -1.64
N GLU A 170 -15.18 -8.09 -2.10
CA GLU A 170 -15.55 -8.74 -3.35
C GLU A 170 -14.98 -8.00 -4.57
N LEU A 171 -15.16 -6.68 -4.62
CA LEU A 171 -14.55 -5.84 -5.67
C LEU A 171 -13.03 -5.99 -5.66
N ALA A 172 -12.42 -5.97 -4.48
CA ALA A 172 -10.99 -6.14 -4.32
C ALA A 172 -10.49 -7.51 -4.83
N ALA A 173 -11.28 -8.57 -4.67
CA ALA A 173 -10.96 -9.89 -5.20
C ALA A 173 -11.06 -9.92 -6.73
N ARG A 174 -12.18 -9.43 -7.30
CA ARG A 174 -12.43 -9.43 -8.77
C ARG A 174 -11.42 -8.56 -9.53
N LEU A 175 -11.04 -7.41 -8.98
CA LEU A 175 -10.07 -6.50 -9.60
C LEU A 175 -8.61 -6.80 -9.24
N GLY A 176 -8.36 -7.83 -8.41
CA GLY A 176 -7.02 -8.17 -7.96
C GLY A 176 -6.34 -7.05 -7.18
N LEU A 177 -7.06 -6.28 -6.36
CA LEU A 177 -6.50 -5.14 -5.64
C LEU A 177 -5.56 -5.55 -4.50
N GLN A 178 -5.63 -6.79 -4.03
CA GLN A 178 -4.80 -7.26 -2.93
C GLN A 178 -3.36 -7.50 -3.42
N VAL A 179 -2.40 -6.75 -2.89
CA VAL A 179 -0.97 -7.01 -3.09
C VAL A 179 -0.49 -7.94 -1.99
N ALA A 180 0.18 -9.02 -2.40
CA ALA A 180 0.72 -10.03 -1.52
C ALA A 180 2.16 -10.36 -1.88
N PHE A 181 2.90 -10.86 -0.90
CA PHE A 181 4.12 -11.61 -1.14
C PHE A 181 3.77 -13.09 -1.27
N VAL A 182 4.12 -13.68 -2.40
CA VAL A 182 3.84 -15.08 -2.71
C VAL A 182 5.15 -15.85 -2.82
N PHE A 183 5.20 -17.05 -2.27
CA PHE A 183 6.37 -17.93 -2.28
C PHE A 183 5.94 -19.40 -2.11
N ARG A 184 6.83 -20.35 -2.42
CA ARG A 184 6.53 -21.78 -2.22
C ARG A 184 6.54 -22.12 -0.74
N ARG A 185 5.55 -22.85 -0.28
CA ARG A 185 5.50 -23.36 1.10
C ARG A 185 6.73 -24.20 1.46
N ALA A 186 7.28 -24.94 0.50
CA ALA A 186 8.49 -25.74 0.68
C ALA A 186 9.77 -24.91 0.92
N ASP A 187 9.76 -23.63 0.55
CA ASP A 187 10.89 -22.70 0.70
C ASP A 187 10.74 -21.82 1.94
N ASP A 188 9.78 -22.11 2.81
CA ASP A 188 9.60 -21.41 4.08
C ASP A 188 10.79 -21.66 5.02
N GLY A 189 11.68 -20.66 5.11
CA GLY A 189 12.88 -20.70 5.93
C GLY A 189 13.09 -19.42 6.74
N PRO A 190 14.03 -19.42 7.71
CA PRO A 190 14.25 -18.30 8.63
C PRO A 190 14.47 -16.96 7.93
N LEU A 191 15.27 -16.96 6.85
CA LEU A 191 15.59 -15.76 6.10
C LEU A 191 14.37 -15.17 5.38
N LEU A 192 13.48 -16.03 4.86
CA LEU A 192 12.24 -15.61 4.21
C LEU A 192 11.23 -15.09 5.25
N GLN A 193 11.19 -15.70 6.43
CA GLN A 193 10.39 -15.21 7.56
C GLN A 193 10.85 -13.84 8.06
N ASP A 194 12.15 -13.58 8.07
CA ASP A 194 12.69 -12.24 8.36
C ASP A 194 12.27 -11.23 7.29
N LEU A 195 12.29 -11.61 6.01
CA LEU A 195 11.83 -10.74 4.91
C LEU A 195 10.33 -10.43 5.09
N ILE A 196 9.51 -11.44 5.35
CA ILE A 196 8.08 -11.29 5.66
C ILE A 196 7.88 -10.34 6.83
N GLY A 197 8.71 -10.44 7.87
CA GLY A 197 8.74 -9.49 8.98
C GLY A 197 8.93 -8.05 8.51
N VAL A 198 9.93 -7.80 7.66
CA VAL A 198 10.22 -6.48 7.09
C VAL A 198 9.07 -5.98 6.20
N LEU A 199 8.50 -6.84 5.35
CA LEU A 199 7.37 -6.51 4.47
C LEU A 199 6.13 -6.09 5.28
N LYS A 200 5.85 -6.78 6.40
CA LYS A 200 4.78 -6.44 7.35
C LYS A 200 5.12 -5.25 8.26
N GLY A 201 6.25 -4.58 8.02
CA GLY A 201 6.63 -3.36 8.73
C GLY A 201 7.28 -3.57 10.09
N ARG A 202 7.74 -4.79 10.42
CA ARG A 202 8.54 -5.03 11.62
C ARG A 202 9.80 -4.17 11.54
N ARG A 203 10.02 -3.34 12.56
CA ARG A 203 11.21 -2.48 12.65
C ARG A 203 12.42 -3.34 13.05
N PRO A 204 13.63 -3.02 12.57
CA PRO A 204 14.87 -3.65 13.04
C PRO A 204 14.95 -3.53 14.58
N GLY A 205 15.19 -4.64 15.27
CA GLY A 205 15.28 -4.69 16.74
C GLY A 205 14.03 -5.20 17.49
N SER A 206 13.00 -5.69 16.80
CA SER A 206 11.90 -6.42 17.45
C SER A 206 12.27 -7.89 17.65
N THR A 207 13.06 -8.16 18.68
CA THR A 207 13.34 -9.53 19.16
C THR A 207 12.14 -10.04 19.94
N ARG A 208 11.11 -10.54 19.24
CA ARG A 208 10.19 -11.54 19.80
C ARG A 208 10.44 -12.85 19.06
N ASN A 209 11.60 -13.41 19.38
CA ASN A 209 12.01 -14.81 19.23
C ASN A 209 13.49 -14.87 19.65
N ALA A 210 13.79 -14.35 20.85
CA ALA A 210 14.86 -14.97 21.61
C ALA A 210 14.23 -16.26 22.13
N HIS A 211 14.84 -17.39 21.79
CA HIS A 211 14.47 -18.72 22.21
C HIS A 211 13.93 -18.75 23.64
N ASP A 212 12.77 -19.37 23.81
CA ASP A 212 12.30 -19.89 25.11
C ASP A 212 13.29 -20.96 25.56
N THR A 213 14.37 -20.53 26.19
CA THR A 213 15.13 -21.34 27.13
C THR A 213 14.63 -20.94 28.51
N PRO A 214 13.96 -21.83 29.26
CA PRO A 214 13.52 -21.50 30.61
C PRO A 214 14.75 -21.18 31.45
N PRO A 215 14.81 -20.04 32.17
CA PRO A 215 15.85 -19.89 33.18
C PRO A 215 15.51 -20.83 34.33
N GLU A 216 16.34 -21.86 34.49
CA GLU A 216 16.34 -22.69 35.68
C GLU A 216 16.58 -21.84 36.93
N THR A 217 15.83 -22.22 37.95
CA THR A 217 15.77 -21.75 39.32
C THR A 217 17.10 -21.36 39.96
N GLY A 218 17.17 -20.13 40.49
CA GLY A 218 18.16 -19.69 41.47
C GLY A 218 17.47 -18.92 42.60
N THR A 219 17.31 -19.59 43.74
CA THR A 219 16.71 -19.13 44.99
C THR A 219 17.47 -17.99 45.68
N GLY A 220 16.75 -17.01 46.22
CA GLY A 220 17.29 -16.06 47.22
C GLY A 220 16.27 -15.02 47.68
N ARG A 221 15.81 -15.13 48.93
CA ARG A 221 14.73 -14.36 49.59
C ARG A 221 15.12 -12.93 50.01
N ALA A 222 14.09 -12.05 49.97
CA ALA A 222 13.63 -11.01 50.93
C ALA A 222 14.64 -10.11 51.67
N ASP A 223 14.38 -8.79 51.76
CA ASP A 223 13.52 -8.18 52.81
C ASP A 223 13.34 -6.64 52.66
N GLY A 224 12.21 -6.12 53.16
CA GLY A 224 11.99 -4.75 53.68
C GLY A 224 11.98 -3.55 52.71
N THR A 225 11.18 -2.49 52.86
CA THR A 225 10.14 -2.07 53.81
C THR A 225 9.37 -0.91 53.16
N ALA A 226 8.07 -0.83 53.45
CA ALA A 226 7.24 0.31 53.09
C ALA A 226 7.55 1.55 53.94
N ARG A 227 7.46 2.75 53.37
CA ARG A 227 7.08 3.95 54.14
C ARG A 227 6.44 5.04 53.28
N ALA A 228 5.16 5.29 53.57
CA ALA A 228 4.42 6.49 53.21
C ALA A 228 4.70 7.63 54.19
N THR A 229 4.69 8.88 53.72
CA THR A 229 4.37 10.13 54.47
C THR A 229 4.41 11.29 53.45
N SER A 230 3.26 11.83 53.00
CA SER A 230 2.40 12.85 53.64
C SER A 230 2.68 14.26 53.08
N ARG A 231 1.67 14.80 52.37
CA ARG A 231 1.48 16.22 52.04
C ARG A 231 1.44 17.08 53.32
N PRO A 232 1.78 18.37 53.21
CA PRO A 232 1.05 19.40 53.91
C PRO A 232 0.23 20.27 52.96
N VAL A 233 -0.96 20.62 53.44
CA VAL A 233 -1.84 21.68 52.93
C VAL A 233 -1.52 22.93 53.75
N GLY A 234 -1.42 24.08 53.10
CA GLY A 234 -1.31 25.38 53.75
C GLY A 234 -1.75 26.48 52.81
N ALA A 235 -3.01 26.88 52.92
CA ALA A 235 -3.62 28.00 52.23
C ALA A 235 -3.30 29.33 52.94
N HIS A 236 -3.19 30.44 52.20
CA HIS A 236 -3.95 31.69 52.38
C HIS A 236 -3.35 32.84 51.55
N GLY A 237 -4.23 33.68 50.96
CA GLY A 237 -3.97 35.12 50.91
C GLY A 237 -3.82 35.81 49.54
N ALA A 238 -4.96 36.05 48.89
CA ALA A 238 -5.43 37.36 48.39
C ALA A 238 -4.52 38.35 47.59
N ARG A 239 -5.03 38.67 46.38
CA ARG A 239 -5.27 40.01 45.77
C ARG A 239 -4.12 40.81 45.13
N GLY A 240 -4.46 41.33 43.93
CA GLY A 240 -3.83 42.45 43.21
C GLY A 240 -2.68 41.99 42.32
N GLY A 241 -2.53 42.35 41.04
CA GLY A 241 -3.08 43.42 40.22
C GLY A 241 -2.00 43.75 39.18
N HIS A 242 -2.40 43.98 37.92
CA HIS A 242 -1.60 44.56 36.82
C HIS A 242 -0.35 43.77 36.35
N GLY A 243 -0.27 43.36 35.08
CA GLY A 243 0.04 44.28 34.00
C GLY A 243 -0.02 43.60 32.63
N ARG A 244 -0.74 44.22 31.71
CA ARG A 244 -0.86 43.85 30.31
C ARG A 244 0.04 44.77 29.48
N LYS A 245 0.74 44.16 28.50
CA LYS A 245 1.07 44.71 27.15
C LYS A 245 2.21 45.77 27.09
N PRO A 246 2.93 45.95 25.94
CA PRO A 246 2.31 46.05 24.63
C PRO A 246 3.01 45.46 23.40
N ARG A 247 2.16 45.34 22.37
CA ARG A 247 2.42 45.01 20.96
C ARG A 247 2.43 46.34 20.18
N PRO A 248 3.33 46.57 19.21
CA PRO A 248 3.37 47.83 18.48
C PRO A 248 2.27 47.94 17.39
N PRO A 249 1.94 49.17 16.95
CA PRO A 249 0.65 49.50 16.34
C PRO A 249 0.61 49.42 14.80
N ARG A 250 -0.60 49.19 14.28
CA ARG A 250 -0.99 49.42 12.87
C ARG A 250 -1.14 50.93 12.61
N ARG A 251 -0.73 51.38 11.43
CA ARG A 251 -1.04 52.71 10.89
C ARG A 251 -1.64 52.57 9.48
N GLY A 252 -2.96 52.71 9.39
CA GLY A 252 -3.67 53.47 8.34
C GLY A 252 -4.56 54.49 9.08
N PRO A 253 -5.38 55.34 8.44
CA PRO A 253 -5.77 55.39 7.03
C PRO A 253 -5.67 56.83 6.44
N ARG A 254 -6.09 57.02 5.18
CA ARG A 254 -6.86 58.22 4.78
C ARG A 254 -7.57 58.04 3.45
N SER A 255 -8.89 57.96 3.52
CA SER A 255 -9.80 58.30 2.44
C SER A 255 -10.11 59.80 2.50
N SER A 256 -10.12 60.45 1.34
CA SER A 256 -10.88 61.68 1.08
C SER A 256 -11.18 61.73 -0.40
N GLY A 257 -12.46 61.65 -0.75
CA GLY A 257 -12.91 61.69 -2.15
C GLY A 257 -12.86 63.09 -2.75
N SER A 258 -12.99 63.14 -4.09
CA SER A 258 -13.56 64.27 -4.81
C SER A 258 -13.96 63.84 -6.23
N ARG A 259 -15.19 64.19 -6.60
CA ARG A 259 -15.78 64.14 -7.94
C ARG A 259 -15.01 65.06 -8.90
N ARG A 260 -14.90 64.70 -10.18
CA ARG A 260 -15.50 65.50 -11.28
C ARG A 260 -15.41 64.83 -12.66
N ARG A 261 -16.54 64.98 -13.36
CA ARG A 261 -16.80 64.90 -14.80
C ARG A 261 -15.68 65.47 -15.68
N ARG A 262 -15.42 64.82 -16.81
CA ARG A 262 -15.62 65.36 -18.16
C ARG A 262 -15.85 64.21 -19.13
#